data_AF-A0A2S9G1R7-F1
#
_entry.id   AF-A0A2S9G1R7-F1
#
_cell.length_a   1.000
_cell.length_b   1.000
_cell.length_c   1.000
_cell.angle_alpha   90.00
_cell.angle_beta   90.00
_cell.angle_gamma   90.00
#
_symmetry.space_group_name_H-M   'P 1'
#
loop_
_entity.id
_entity.type
_entity.pdbx_description
1 polymer ?
#
loop_
_entity_poly.entity_id
_entity_poly.type
_entity_poly.pdbx_seq_one_letter_code
_entity_poly.pdbx_strand_id
1 'polypeptide(L)'
;VERWSADGRHALISSRVTDAAGTTTRLAVIDTITGTHTGSILPVPGSGSVQFGPDGTRALITAKETSAGTTTTRIAMFNAATGN
;
A
#
# COMPACT_ATOMS: atom_id res chain seq x y z
N VAL A 1 6.51 -0.05 -6.78
CA VAL A 1 5.76 0.93 -7.57
C VAL A 1 5.46 2.11 -6.67
N GLU A 2 5.70 3.31 -7.17
CA GLU A 2 5.41 4.57 -6.49
C GLU A 2 4.16 5.25 -7.05
N ARG A 3 3.45 5.97 -6.17
CA ARG A 3 2.29 6.83 -6.48
C ARG A 3 2.42 8.11 -5.66
N TRP A 4 2.02 9.23 -6.23
CA TRP A 4 2.03 10.52 -5.56
C TRP A 4 0.60 10.96 -5.25
N SER A 5 0.40 11.62 -4.11
CA SER A 5 -0.84 12.33 -3.81
C SER A 5 -0.99 13.54 -4.76
N ALA A 6 -2.22 13.98 -4.99
CA ALA A 6 -2.49 15.11 -5.90
C ALA A 6 -1.86 16.42 -5.42
N ASP A 7 -1.73 16.60 -4.10
CA ASP A 7 -1.09 17.75 -3.47
C ASP A 7 0.44 17.62 -3.36
N GLY A 8 1.00 16.47 -3.74
CA GLY A 8 2.43 16.18 -3.69
C GLY A 8 3.02 16.01 -2.28
N ARG A 9 2.21 16.05 -1.21
CA ARG A 9 2.68 15.95 0.17
C ARG A 9 3.00 14.52 0.63
N HIS A 10 2.46 13.53 -0.07
CA HIS A 10 2.63 12.12 0.27
C HIS A 10 3.06 11.33 -0.96
N ALA A 11 4.09 10.49 -0.80
CA ALA A 11 4.44 9.46 -1.77
C ALA A 11 4.13 8.09 -1.17
N LEU A 12 3.31 7.30 -1.84
CA LEU A 12 3.03 5.91 -1.46
C LEU A 12 3.96 4.99 -2.24
N ILE A 13 4.74 4.20 -1.52
CA ILE A 13 5.61 3.15 -2.05
C ILE A 13 4.96 1.81 -1.77
N SER A 14 4.76 1.02 -2.83
CA SER A 14 4.40 -0.39 -2.71
C SER A 14 5.55 -1.29 -3.18
N SER A 15 5.90 -2.27 -2.35
CA SER A 15 6.86 -3.32 -2.71
C SER A 15 6.21 -4.68 -2.55
N ARG A 16 6.68 -5.64 -3.35
CA ARG A 16 6.22 -7.03 -3.28
C ARG A 16 7.34 -7.87 -2.70
N VAL A 17 7.01 -8.68 -1.71
CA VAL A 17 7.87 -9.71 -1.15
C VAL A 17 7.22 -11.05 -1.43
N THR A 18 7.99 -12.00 -1.95
CA THR A 18 7.53 -13.37 -2.17
C THR A 18 8.49 -14.31 -1.46
N ASP A 19 7.97 -15.17 -0.60
CA ASP A 19 8.72 -16.20 0.13
C ASP A 19 7.92 -17.52 0.18
N ALA A 20 8.36 -18.46 1.03
CA ALA A 20 7.69 -19.76 1.18
C ALA A 20 6.28 -19.67 1.78
N ALA A 21 5.94 -18.59 2.51
CA ALA A 21 4.62 -18.36 3.08
C ALA A 21 3.66 -17.70 2.08
N GLY A 22 4.17 -17.12 1.00
CA GLY A 22 3.36 -16.58 -0.09
C GLY A 22 3.86 -15.23 -0.59
N THR A 23 2.96 -14.49 -1.25
CA THR A 23 3.24 -13.12 -1.70
C THR A 23 2.60 -12.13 -0.75
N THR A 24 3.33 -11.09 -0.37
CA THR A 24 2.82 -9.94 0.40
C THR A 24 3.18 -8.64 -0.30
N THR A 25 2.22 -7.72 -0.40
CA THR A 25 2.47 -6.31 -0.74
C THR A 25 2.70 -5.51 0.54
N ARG A 26 3.84 -4.81 0.62
CA ARG A 26 4.16 -3.88 1.72
C ARG A 26 3.92 -2.45 1.26
N LEU A 27 3.29 -1.66 2.11
CA LEU A 27 3.00 -0.26 1.85
C LEU A 27 3.72 0.64 2.84
N ALA A 28 4.32 1.71 2.33
CA ALA A 28 4.87 2.79 3.11
C ALA A 28 4.41 4.12 2.50
N VAL A 29 4.03 5.08 3.35
CA VAL A 29 3.87 6.47 2.93
C VAL A 29 5.09 7.25 3.38
N ILE A 30 5.56 8.12 2.50
CA ILE A 30 6.63 9.07 2.76
C ILE A 30 6.01 10.45 2.81
N ASP A 31 6.22 11.16 3.90
CA ASP A 31 6.01 12.60 3.98
C ASP A 31 7.11 13.27 3.15
N THR A 32 6.70 13.99 2.11
CA THR A 32 7.64 14.49 1.08
C THR A 32 8.35 15.76 1.52
N ILE A 33 7.90 16.40 2.60
CA ILE A 33 8.50 17.60 3.19
C ILE A 33 9.67 17.21 4.08
N THR A 34 9.49 16.18 4.90
CA THR A 34 10.49 15.69 5.86
C THR A 34 11.35 14.57 5.30
N GLY A 35 10.90 13.88 4.25
CA GLY A 35 11.53 12.69 3.68
C GLY A 35 11.40 11.44 4.56
N THR A 36 10.59 11.50 5.62
CA THR A 36 10.43 10.40 6.57
C THR A 36 9.22 9.53 6.22
N HIS A 37 9.27 8.26 6.62
CA HIS A 37 8.09 7.40 6.52
C HIS A 37 7.04 7.75 7.58
N THR A 38 5.78 7.79 7.15
CA THR A 38 4.63 8.00 8.01
C THR A 38 4.14 6.67 8.54
N GLY A 39 4.14 6.50 9.86
CA GLY A 39 3.61 5.32 10.54
C GLY A 39 4.38 4.02 10.27
N SER A 40 3.70 2.89 10.40
CA SER A 40 4.29 1.56 10.20
C SER A 40 4.10 1.09 8.76
N ILE A 41 5.02 0.24 8.29
CA ILE A 41 4.86 -0.45 7.01
C ILE A 41 3.70 -1.44 7.14
N LEU A 42 2.69 -1.33 6.28
CA LEU A 42 1.51 -2.20 6.31
C LEU A 42 1.71 -3.40 5.38
N PRO A 43 1.71 -4.65 5.90
CA PRO A 43 1.69 -5.85 5.07
C PRO A 43 0.26 -6.20 4.65
N VAL A 44 0.07 -6.45 3.35
CA VAL A 44 -1.20 -6.92 2.78
C VAL A 44 -0.94 -8.22 2.02
N PRO A 45 -1.51 -9.36 2.46
CA PRO A 45 -1.34 -10.63 1.78
C PRO A 45 -1.89 -10.62 0.36
N GLY A 46 -1.10 -11.14 -0.56
CA GLY A 46 -1.34 -11.14 -2.00
C GLY A 46 -0.50 -10.10 -2.76
N SER A 47 -0.58 -10.18 -4.08
CA SER A 47 -0.02 -9.18 -4.99
C SER A 47 -1.06 -8.08 -5.21
N GLY A 48 -0.73 -6.85 -4.85
CA GLY A 48 -1.66 -5.73 -4.96
C GLY A 48 -1.13 -4.50 -5.69
N SER A 49 -2.07 -3.64 -6.03
CA SER A 49 -1.86 -2.30 -6.54
C SER A 49 -2.47 -1.28 -5.60
N VAL A 50 -1.98 -0.05 -5.68
CA VAL A 50 -2.38 1.04 -4.81
C VAL A 50 -2.75 2.29 -5.58
N GLN A 51 -3.68 3.06 -5.01
CA GLN A 51 -4.15 4.31 -5.57
C GLN A 51 -4.56 5.28 -4.45
N PHE A 52 -4.17 6.55 -4.60
CA PHE A 52 -4.66 7.62 -3.73
C PHE A 52 -6.10 8.00 -4.04
N GLY A 53 -6.84 8.37 -2.99
CA GLY A 53 -8.06 9.14 -3.12
C GLY A 53 -7.78 10.54 -3.68
N PRO A 54 -8.82 11.20 -4.23
CA PRO A 54 -8.67 12.52 -4.85
C PRO A 54 -8.22 13.61 -3.87
N ASP A 55 -8.49 13.43 -2.58
CA ASP A 55 -8.08 14.35 -1.52
C ASP A 55 -6.65 14.09 -1.01
N GLY A 56 -5.98 13.03 -1.47
CA GLY A 56 -4.63 12.66 -1.05
C GLY A 56 -4.50 12.21 0.41
N THR A 57 -5.59 12.18 1.18
CA THR A 57 -5.56 11.84 2.62
C THR A 57 -5.66 10.35 2.87
N ARG A 58 -6.19 9.61 1.89
CA ARG A 58 -6.36 8.16 1.96
C ARG A 58 -5.86 7.48 0.69
N ALA A 59 -5.45 6.23 0.83
CA ALA A 59 -5.12 5.35 -0.29
C ALA A 59 -5.91 4.04 -0.17
N LEU A 60 -6.27 3.47 -1.31
CA LEU A 60 -6.86 2.15 -1.41
C LEU A 60 -5.79 1.16 -1.92
N ILE A 61 -5.76 -0.02 -1.32
CA ILE A 61 -5.06 -1.18 -1.86
C ILE A 61 -6.05 -2.27 -2.23
N THR A 62 -5.83 -2.85 -3.40
CA THR A 62 -6.47 -4.10 -3.81
C THR A 62 -5.38 -5.13 -4.05
N ALA A 63 -5.40 -6.22 -3.28
CA ALA A 63 -4.45 -7.32 -3.40
C ALA A 63 -5.17 -8.62 -3.70
N LYS A 64 -4.56 -9.48 -4.52
CA LYS A 64 -5.09 -10.81 -4.84
C LYS A 64 -4.06 -11.89 -4.55
N GLU A 65 -4.56 -13.02 -4.10
CA GLU A 65 -3.78 -14.22 -3.83
C GLU A 65 -4.59 -15.43 -4.29
N THR A 66 -3.94 -16.37 -4.98
CA THR A 66 -4.55 -17.64 -5.36
C THR A 66 -3.79 -18.76 -4.67
N SER A 67 -4.48 -19.54 -3.85
CA SER A 67 -3.92 -20.69 -3.13
C SER A 67 -4.87 -21.88 -3.24
N ALA A 68 -4.34 -23.06 -3.56
CA ALA A 68 -5.10 -24.31 -3.74
C ALA A 68 -6.38 -24.15 -4.60
N GLY A 69 -6.28 -23.41 -5.72
CA GLY A 69 -7.41 -23.16 -6.63
C GLY A 69 -8.43 -22.12 -6.15
N THR A 70 -8.27 -21.58 -4.94
CA THR A 70 -9.13 -20.50 -4.40
C THR A 70 -8.44 -19.15 -4.56
N THR A 71 -9.14 -18.16 -5.11
CA THR A 71 -8.64 -16.78 -5.19
C THR A 71 -9.31 -15.91 -4.13
N THR A 72 -8.50 -15.24 -3.32
CA THR A 72 -8.93 -14.24 -2.34
C THR A 72 -8.50 -12.87 -2.82
N THR A 73 -9.47 -11.94 -2.89
CA THR A 73 -9.21 -10.52 -3.08
C THR A 73 -9.37 -9.81 -1.74
N ARG A 74 -8.38 -9.00 -1.38
CA ARG A 74 -8.37 -8.17 -0.17
C ARG A 74 -8.38 -6.71 -0.59
N ILE A 75 -9.26 -5.93 0.03
CA ILE A 75 -9.36 -4.49 -0.17
C ILE A 75 -9.18 -3.84 1.20
N ALA A 76 -8.27 -2.88 1.28
CA ALA A 76 -8.07 -2.09 2.48
C ALA A 76 -7.88 -0.62 2.13
N MET A 77 -8.32 0.24 3.03
CA MET A 77 -8.10 1.68 2.96
C MET A 77 -7.07 2.06 4.02
N PHE A 78 -6.21 2.99 3.67
CA PHE A 78 -5.07 3.43 4.45
C PHE A 78 -5.09 4.95 4.58
N ASN A 79 -4.81 5.47 5.77
CA ASN A 79 -4.67 6.90 5.99
C ASN A 79 -3.22 7.34 5.72
N ALA A 80 -3.06 8.26 4.77
CA ALA A 80 -1.76 8.74 4.33
C ALA A 80 -1.03 9.59 5.38
N ALA A 81 -1.78 10.27 6.25
CA ALA A 81 -1.22 11.16 7.28
C ALA A 81 -0.76 10.41 8.53
N THR A 82 -1.31 9.23 8.81
CA THR A 82 -0.99 8.45 10.03
C THR A 82 -0.28 7.15 9.72
N GLY A 83 -0.37 6.66 8.49
CA GLY A 83 0.30 5.44 8.10
C GLY A 83 -0.40 4.15 8.56
N ASN A 84 -1.72 4.18 8.77
CA ASN A 84 -2.53 3.03 9.22
C ASN A 84 -3.91 2.94 8.59
#